data_AF-A0A4Q6BYI8-F1
#
_entry.id   AF-A0A4Q6BYI8-F1
#
_cell.length_a   1.000
_cell.length_b   1.000
_cell.length_c   1.000
_cell.angle_alpha   90.00
_cell.angle_beta   90.00
_cell.angle_gamma   90.00
#
_symmetry.space_group_name_H-M   'P 1'
#
loop_
_entity.id
_entity.type
_entity.pdbx_description
1 polymer ?
#
loop_
_entity_poly.entity_id
_entity_poly.type
_entity_poly.pdbx_seq_one_letter_code
_entity_poly.pdbx_strand_id
1 'polypeptide(L)'
;MKLKVKPGPPPLPDNPAAPPGDAVLITGSKTVLFNGSNACRLGDIAMSCSDPVRLPSSVLLAIPKGMPVLIGGPPALDWSAAASAFFLRNKWTAGLLHQLIDRLKPGRLRNLLHWAACELTGHPVDVASGRMMTFPVDFELPGPIPLEFRRVYASSWADRATEIGFGWSHTLDESVRLERGKVVYQTGDGRELEFDTFGYPGRRMAAGQENWDPTARLTLTCHGEGAWSVTGPDGLTRDFDVLPGNRYVSRLKEIRNHAGDRISLEYDAQGRLEWVTDSAGRRIRFVHDARGRLHRVALPGPTWDGWFDAATYSYSDAGDLVDVRDALGASTTYEYVNHLMVRETDRDGLSFYFIYDGDAATASCVRTWGDGGIFDHELVYDKKNGRTFVTDSLGHTTTYVMNAAGAVVEIFDPHGASSKTEYNDVLWKTADVDALGGAFRYEHDARGNVTKTTLPNGVTTELRFGSRDLPIWGLDAAGATWEWLYDDALRLVERRSSAGERMRVA
;
A
#
# COMPACT_ATOMS: atom_id res chain seq x y z
N MET A 1 -25.19 -21.88 35.46
CA MET A 1 -23.72 -21.84 35.40
C MET A 1 -23.31 -22.23 33.97
N LYS A 2 -23.20 -21.26 33.06
CA LYS A 2 -22.82 -21.51 31.66
C LYS A 2 -21.31 -21.34 31.55
N LEU A 3 -20.59 -22.44 31.34
CA LEU A 3 -19.14 -22.45 31.09
C LEU A 3 -18.87 -21.67 29.80
N LYS A 4 -18.20 -20.51 29.92
CA LYS A 4 -17.53 -19.84 28.80
C LYS A 4 -16.34 -20.73 28.42
N VAL A 5 -16.48 -21.50 27.34
CA VAL A 5 -15.33 -22.12 26.68
C VAL A 5 -14.57 -20.98 26.00
N LYS A 6 -13.39 -20.62 26.54
CA LYS A 6 -12.41 -19.86 25.77
C LYS A 6 -11.99 -20.76 24.59
N PRO A 7 -11.99 -20.28 23.34
CA PRO A 7 -11.29 -20.97 22.27
C PRO A 7 -9.84 -21.23 22.75
N GLY A 8 -9.38 -22.47 22.63
CA GLY A 8 -7.99 -22.79 22.92
C GLY A 8 -7.05 -22.07 21.96
N PRO A 9 -5.75 -22.00 22.25
CA PRO A 9 -4.77 -21.57 21.25
C PRO A 9 -4.93 -22.44 19.98
N PRO A 10 -4.75 -21.88 18.78
CA PRO A 10 -4.80 -22.66 17.55
C PRO A 10 -3.82 -23.84 17.65
N PRO A 11 -4.16 -25.01 17.10
CA PRO A 11 -3.26 -26.15 17.12
C PRO A 11 -1.93 -25.74 16.46
N LEU A 12 -0.84 -25.84 17.22
CA LEU A 12 0.49 -25.76 16.65
C LEU A 12 0.63 -26.95 15.69
N PRO A 13 1.20 -26.77 14.49
CA PRO A 13 1.46 -27.90 13.62
C PRO A 13 2.37 -28.90 14.35
N ASP A 14 2.04 -30.19 14.27
CA ASP A 14 3.01 -31.24 14.53
C ASP A 14 4.21 -31.01 13.59
N ASN A 15 5.44 -31.21 14.08
CA ASN A 15 6.70 -30.97 13.35
C ASN A 15 6.55 -31.28 11.84
N PRO A 16 6.70 -30.29 10.94
CA PRO A 16 6.31 -30.45 9.55
C PRO A 16 7.14 -31.54 8.87
N ALA A 17 6.46 -32.41 8.13
CA ALA A 17 7.14 -33.10 7.04
C ALA A 17 7.57 -32.02 6.04
N ALA A 18 8.88 -31.89 5.81
CA ALA A 18 9.41 -30.94 4.82
C ALA A 18 8.67 -31.15 3.48
N PRO A 19 7.96 -30.14 2.95
CA PRO A 19 7.37 -30.25 1.63
C PRO A 19 8.51 -30.49 0.62
N PRO A 20 8.29 -31.32 -0.41
CA PRO A 20 9.32 -31.61 -1.41
C PRO A 20 9.54 -30.39 -2.30
N GLY A 21 10.33 -29.44 -1.82
CA GLY A 21 10.69 -28.20 -2.52
C GLY A 21 9.49 -27.29 -2.75
N ASP A 22 9.52 -26.09 -2.17
CA ASP A 22 8.55 -25.07 -2.57
C ASP A 22 8.63 -24.88 -4.08
N ALA A 23 7.52 -25.19 -4.76
CA ALA A 23 7.39 -24.99 -6.19
C ALA A 23 7.46 -23.48 -6.43
N VAL A 24 8.64 -23.00 -6.84
CA VAL A 24 8.80 -21.62 -7.26
C VAL A 24 8.04 -21.44 -8.57
N LEU A 25 6.92 -20.69 -8.53
CA LEU A 25 6.31 -20.17 -9.74
C LEU A 25 7.23 -19.06 -10.26
N ILE A 26 8.03 -19.36 -11.28
CA ILE A 26 8.99 -18.42 -11.85
C ILE A 26 8.36 -17.73 -13.05
N THR A 27 7.99 -16.47 -12.90
CA THR A 27 7.87 -15.52 -14.02
C THR A 27 9.06 -14.56 -13.94
N GLY A 28 10.17 -14.88 -14.59
CA GLY A 28 11.35 -14.00 -14.64
C GLY A 28 12.71 -14.68 -14.44
N SER A 29 13.77 -13.87 -14.33
CA SER A 29 15.15 -14.34 -14.16
C SER A 29 15.43 -14.82 -12.74
N LYS A 30 16.10 -15.98 -12.59
CA LYS A 30 16.50 -16.57 -11.29
C LYS A 30 17.58 -15.79 -10.53
N THR A 31 18.24 -14.83 -11.16
CA THR A 31 19.46 -14.21 -10.59
C THR A 31 19.33 -12.71 -10.36
N VAL A 32 18.16 -12.12 -10.56
CA VAL A 32 17.92 -10.69 -10.34
C VAL A 32 16.56 -10.49 -9.67
N LEU A 33 16.54 -9.83 -8.52
CA LEU A 33 15.36 -9.61 -7.68
C LEU A 33 15.08 -8.11 -7.53
N PHE A 34 13.80 -7.72 -7.55
CA PHE A 34 13.32 -6.41 -7.11
C PHE A 34 12.34 -6.62 -5.95
N ASN A 35 12.61 -6.01 -4.78
CA ASN A 35 11.81 -6.14 -3.55
C ASN A 35 11.38 -7.61 -3.27
N GLY A 36 12.36 -8.53 -3.30
CA GLY A 36 12.11 -9.95 -3.02
C GLY A 36 11.36 -10.73 -4.12
N SER A 37 10.98 -10.10 -5.24
CA SER A 37 10.31 -10.73 -6.38
C SER A 37 11.22 -10.81 -7.60
N ASN A 38 11.07 -11.85 -8.45
CA ASN A 38 11.88 -12.01 -9.66
C ASN A 38 11.75 -10.81 -10.60
N ALA A 39 12.87 -10.24 -11.02
CA ALA A 39 12.89 -9.20 -12.03
C ALA A 39 12.61 -9.79 -13.42
N CYS A 40 11.63 -9.23 -14.14
CA CYS A 40 11.45 -9.43 -15.57
C CYS A 40 12.08 -8.25 -16.32
N ARG A 41 12.95 -8.52 -17.29
CA ARG A 41 13.44 -7.48 -18.21
C ARG A 41 12.36 -7.19 -19.26
N LEU A 42 12.27 -5.94 -19.71
CA LEU A 42 11.45 -5.57 -20.86
C LEU A 42 11.94 -6.37 -22.09
N GLY A 43 11.14 -7.33 -22.57
CA GLY A 43 11.45 -8.15 -23.75
C GLY A 43 11.88 -9.60 -23.51
N ASP A 44 11.79 -10.14 -22.28
CA ASP A 44 12.14 -11.54 -22.01
C ASP A 44 11.09 -12.56 -22.48
N ILE A 45 11.58 -13.72 -22.91
CA ILE A 45 10.82 -14.85 -23.46
C ILE A 45 10.03 -15.55 -22.34
N ALA A 46 8.70 -15.57 -22.43
CA ALA A 46 7.86 -16.42 -21.59
C ALA A 46 7.63 -17.77 -22.27
N MET A 47 8.13 -18.87 -21.67
CA MET A 47 7.77 -20.23 -22.08
C MET A 47 6.58 -20.70 -21.24
N SER A 48 5.44 -21.01 -21.88
CA SER A 48 4.41 -21.82 -21.23
C SER A 48 4.82 -23.29 -21.31
N CYS A 49 5.18 -23.90 -20.19
CA CYS A 49 5.40 -25.34 -20.15
C CYS A 49 4.05 -26.06 -20.08
N SER A 50 3.49 -26.40 -21.24
CA SER A 50 2.77 -27.66 -21.40
C SER A 50 3.72 -28.62 -22.10
N ASP A 51 4.15 -29.68 -21.42
CA ASP A 51 4.92 -30.75 -22.05
C ASP A 51 4.07 -31.47 -23.13
N PRO A 52 4.67 -31.92 -24.26
CA PRO A 52 6.09 -31.91 -24.59
C PRO A 52 6.52 -30.81 -25.60
N VAL A 53 7.73 -30.30 -25.36
CA VAL A 53 8.49 -29.26 -26.08
C VAL A 53 8.29 -29.23 -27.62
N ARG A 54 7.82 -28.10 -28.15
CA ARG A 54 8.03 -27.68 -29.55
C ARG A 54 8.59 -26.25 -29.61
N LEU A 55 9.49 -26.02 -30.57
CA LEU A 55 10.19 -24.74 -30.82
C LEU A 55 9.22 -23.53 -30.91
N PRO A 56 9.56 -22.37 -30.32
CA PRO A 56 8.68 -21.20 -30.33
C PRO A 56 8.59 -20.60 -31.74
N SER A 57 7.36 -20.48 -32.25
CA SER A 57 7.05 -19.92 -33.58
C SER A 57 6.57 -18.47 -33.53
N SER A 58 6.70 -17.78 -32.40
CA SER A 58 6.38 -16.35 -32.29
C SER A 58 7.19 -15.64 -31.21
N VAL A 59 7.56 -14.39 -31.50
CA VAL A 59 8.19 -13.42 -30.57
C VAL A 59 7.11 -12.41 -30.19
N LEU A 60 6.85 -12.24 -28.89
CA LEU A 60 5.89 -11.25 -28.39
C LEU A 60 6.68 -10.02 -27.92
N LEU A 61 6.64 -8.95 -28.71
CA LEU A 61 7.26 -7.67 -28.38
C LEU A 61 6.33 -6.89 -27.43
N ALA A 62 6.65 -6.86 -26.14
CA ALA A 62 5.93 -6.02 -25.19
C ALA A 62 6.36 -4.55 -25.39
N ILE A 63 5.64 -3.84 -26.27
CA ILE A 63 5.70 -2.38 -26.35
C ILE A 63 4.97 -1.85 -25.11
N PRO A 64 5.63 -1.14 -24.17
CA PRO A 64 4.94 -0.61 -23.00
C PRO A 64 3.94 0.44 -23.47
N LYS A 65 2.65 0.07 -23.44
CA LYS A 65 1.52 1.00 -23.45
C LYS A 65 1.30 1.41 -22.00
N GLY A 66 1.69 2.63 -21.63
CA GLY A 66 1.41 3.17 -20.29
C GLY A 66 2.44 4.16 -19.78
N MET A 67 2.10 4.84 -18.69
CA MET A 67 3.03 5.67 -17.93
C MET A 67 4.22 4.81 -17.45
N PRO A 68 5.43 5.38 -17.37
CA PRO A 68 6.60 4.66 -16.86
C PRO A 68 6.32 4.13 -15.45
N VAL A 69 6.72 2.88 -15.20
CA VAL A 69 6.69 2.29 -13.86
C VAL A 69 7.72 3.04 -13.02
N LEU A 70 7.24 3.84 -12.07
CA LEU A 70 8.09 4.53 -11.10
C LEU A 70 8.59 3.49 -10.09
N ILE A 71 9.88 3.15 -10.16
CA ILE A 71 10.56 2.30 -9.18
C ILE A 71 10.91 3.19 -7.98
N GLY A 72 10.29 2.92 -6.83
CA GLY A 72 10.47 3.71 -5.61
C GLY A 72 9.17 3.83 -4.81
N GLY A 73 8.66 2.70 -4.30
CA GLY A 73 7.68 2.75 -3.23
C GLY A 73 8.30 3.40 -1.98
N PRO A 74 7.51 4.07 -1.12
CA PRO A 74 8.03 4.56 0.16
C PRO A 74 8.45 3.37 1.07
N PRO A 75 9.15 3.59 2.20
CA PRO A 75 9.64 2.50 3.07
C PRO A 75 8.58 1.91 4.03
N ALA A 76 8.91 0.84 4.78
CA ALA A 76 8.20 0.34 5.98
C ALA A 76 8.69 1.06 7.26
N LEU A 77 7.87 1.37 8.28
CA LEU A 77 8.34 2.04 9.52
C LEU A 77 7.53 1.63 10.78
N ASP A 78 8.20 1.37 11.92
CA ASP A 78 7.61 1.11 13.26
C ASP A 78 7.87 2.24 14.26
N TRP A 79 6.79 2.79 14.85
CA TRP A 79 6.84 3.88 15.84
C TRP A 79 6.76 3.42 17.29
N SER A 80 6.50 2.15 17.57
CA SER A 80 6.58 1.60 18.92
C SER A 80 8.04 1.56 19.42
N ALA A 81 8.99 1.32 18.50
CA ALA A 81 10.42 1.32 18.76
C ALA A 81 11.03 2.74 18.95
N ALA A 82 10.54 3.74 18.21
CA ALA A 82 11.00 5.13 18.33
C ALA A 82 10.67 5.75 19.71
N ALA A 83 9.55 5.36 20.31
CA ALA A 83 9.19 5.77 21.67
C ALA A 83 10.14 5.17 22.73
N SER A 84 10.72 3.98 22.49
CA SER A 84 11.72 3.34 23.36
C SER A 84 13.17 3.82 23.14
N ALA A 85 13.47 4.47 22.01
CA ALA A 85 14.81 4.98 21.69
C ALA A 85 15.22 6.22 22.50
N PHE A 86 14.31 6.82 23.28
CA PHE A 86 14.62 7.91 24.23
C PHE A 86 15.66 7.53 25.32
N PHE A 87 16.04 6.25 25.44
CA PHE A 87 16.97 5.75 26.47
C PHE A 87 18.34 5.25 25.98
N LEU A 88 18.69 5.37 24.70
CA LEU A 88 19.98 4.89 24.18
C LEU A 88 21.03 6.01 24.13
N ARG A 89 21.80 6.14 25.22
CA ARG A 89 23.00 6.99 25.30
C ARG A 89 24.15 6.39 24.48
N ASN A 90 24.41 6.93 23.29
CA ASN A 90 25.75 6.89 22.68
C ASN A 90 26.11 8.22 22.00
N LYS A 91 27.21 8.82 22.44
CA LYS A 91 27.55 10.26 22.27
C LYS A 91 27.93 10.71 20.86
N TRP A 92 28.17 9.80 19.93
CA TRP A 92 28.76 10.16 18.63
C TRP A 92 27.77 10.10 17.44
N THR A 93 26.71 9.30 17.55
CA THR A 93 25.61 9.25 16.55
C THR A 93 24.48 10.24 16.83
N ALA A 94 24.44 10.82 18.04
CA ALA A 94 23.34 11.68 18.50
C ALA A 94 23.24 13.02 17.74
N GLY A 95 24.34 13.62 17.27
CA GLY A 95 24.32 14.98 16.70
C GLY A 95 23.56 15.12 15.38
N LEU A 96 23.78 14.19 14.46
CA LEU A 96 23.06 14.11 13.17
C LEU A 96 21.64 13.56 13.35
N LEU A 97 21.46 12.61 14.28
CA LEU A 97 20.18 11.98 14.59
C LEU A 97 19.19 12.95 15.24
N HIS A 98 19.66 13.82 16.16
CA HIS A 98 18.82 14.85 16.78
C HIS A 98 18.32 15.88 15.76
N GLN A 99 19.15 16.30 14.81
CA GLN A 99 18.71 17.24 13.75
C GLN A 99 17.71 16.63 12.78
N LEU A 100 17.83 15.33 12.48
CA LEU A 100 16.90 14.58 11.63
C LEU A 100 15.54 14.39 12.31
N ILE A 101 15.56 14.05 13.61
CA ILE A 101 14.36 13.81 14.42
C ILE A 101 13.65 15.12 14.80
N ASP A 102 14.37 16.19 15.12
CA ASP A 102 13.77 17.47 15.52
C ASP A 102 12.98 18.14 14.38
N ARG A 103 13.30 17.80 13.11
CA ARG A 103 12.55 18.25 11.93
C ARG A 103 11.30 17.39 11.65
N LEU A 104 11.27 16.15 12.13
CA LEU A 104 10.19 15.20 11.92
C LEU A 104 9.32 15.11 13.19
N LYS A 105 8.16 15.78 13.17
CA LYS A 105 7.27 15.80 14.33
C LYS A 105 6.76 14.37 14.65
N PRO A 106 6.82 13.92 15.93
CA PRO A 106 6.53 12.53 16.33
C PRO A 106 5.08 12.05 16.10
N GLY A 107 4.14 12.94 15.79
CA GLY A 107 2.76 12.57 15.40
C GLY A 107 2.60 12.25 13.92
N ARG A 108 3.44 12.85 13.06
CA ARG A 108 3.24 12.93 11.61
C ARG A 108 3.49 11.61 10.87
N LEU A 109 4.39 10.76 11.37
CA LEU A 109 4.85 9.55 10.67
C LEU A 109 4.15 8.24 11.08
N ARG A 110 3.25 8.26 12.08
CA ARG A 110 2.61 7.05 12.65
C ARG A 110 1.78 6.23 11.65
N ASN A 111 1.48 6.80 10.49
CA ASN A 111 0.48 6.32 9.55
C ASN A 111 0.92 6.57 8.08
N LEU A 112 2.16 6.97 7.82
CA LEU A 112 2.50 7.57 6.52
C LEU A 112 2.61 6.59 5.35
N LEU A 113 2.66 5.28 5.60
CA LEU A 113 3.18 4.32 4.62
C LEU A 113 2.13 3.38 4.07
N HIS A 114 1.90 3.52 2.78
CA HIS A 114 1.02 2.67 1.97
C HIS A 114 1.48 1.21 2.04
N TRP A 115 0.57 0.23 1.97
CA TRP A 115 0.95 -1.19 2.06
C TRP A 115 2.03 -1.62 1.04
N ALA A 116 2.05 -1.01 -0.16
CA ALA A 116 3.08 -1.28 -1.18
C ALA A 116 4.49 -0.77 -0.81
N ALA A 117 4.60 -0.05 0.30
CA ALA A 117 5.82 0.48 0.90
C ALA A 117 6.44 -0.50 1.93
N CYS A 118 5.65 -1.46 2.41
CA CYS A 118 6.08 -2.37 3.45
C CYS A 118 7.01 -3.45 2.91
N GLU A 119 8.05 -3.77 3.69
CA GLU A 119 8.82 -4.99 3.48
C GLU A 119 8.05 -6.11 4.19
N LEU A 120 7.35 -6.92 3.38
CA LEU A 120 6.39 -7.91 3.85
C LEU A 120 7.02 -9.30 3.84
N THR A 121 6.66 -10.11 4.84
CA THR A 121 6.99 -11.54 4.88
C THR A 121 5.76 -12.37 5.25
N GLY A 122 5.77 -13.65 4.87
CA GLY A 122 4.63 -14.55 5.06
C GLY A 122 3.33 -14.03 4.42
N HIS A 123 2.21 -14.18 5.13
CA HIS A 123 0.88 -13.69 4.72
C HIS A 123 0.57 -12.36 5.43
N PRO A 124 0.55 -11.23 4.71
CA PRO A 124 1.65 -10.29 4.79
C PRO A 124 1.80 -9.64 6.17
N VAL A 125 2.98 -9.80 6.76
CA VAL A 125 3.40 -9.15 8.00
C VAL A 125 4.53 -8.16 7.71
N ASP A 126 4.35 -6.91 8.15
CA ASP A 126 5.39 -5.88 8.07
C ASP A 126 6.56 -6.20 9.00
N VAL A 127 7.76 -6.43 8.47
CA VAL A 127 8.93 -6.86 9.27
C VAL A 127 9.41 -5.80 10.26
N ALA A 128 9.08 -4.53 10.05
CA ALA A 128 9.47 -3.46 10.94
C ALA A 128 8.60 -3.43 12.20
N SER A 129 7.27 -3.50 12.05
CA SER A 129 6.30 -3.31 13.14
C SER A 129 5.62 -4.58 13.63
N GLY A 130 5.66 -5.65 12.86
CA GLY A 130 4.83 -6.84 13.06
C GLY A 130 3.35 -6.60 12.80
N ARG A 131 3.01 -5.53 12.09
CA ARG A 131 1.64 -5.27 11.65
C ARG A 131 1.26 -6.32 10.60
N MET A 132 0.33 -7.20 10.98
CA MET A 132 -0.31 -8.12 10.05
C MET A 132 -1.35 -7.35 9.24
N MET A 133 -1.37 -7.57 7.92
CA MET A 133 -2.34 -6.97 7.02
C MET A 133 -2.92 -8.02 6.07
N THR A 134 -4.15 -7.80 5.64
CA THR A 134 -4.73 -8.47 4.46
C THR A 134 -5.57 -7.46 3.70
N PHE A 135 -5.58 -7.56 2.36
CA PHE A 135 -6.16 -6.54 1.51
C PHE A 135 -6.96 -7.09 0.32
N PRO A 136 -8.00 -7.92 0.57
CA PRO A 136 -8.80 -8.53 -0.48
C PRO A 136 -9.57 -7.48 -1.32
N VAL A 137 -9.62 -7.73 -2.63
CA VAL A 137 -10.44 -6.99 -3.58
C VAL A 137 -11.75 -7.74 -3.76
N ASP A 138 -12.87 -7.10 -3.42
CA ASP A 138 -14.19 -7.75 -3.54
C ASP A 138 -14.76 -7.59 -4.96
N PHE A 139 -14.52 -6.45 -5.61
CA PHE A 139 -14.85 -6.24 -7.02
C PHE A 139 -14.02 -5.11 -7.65
N GLU A 140 -13.86 -5.18 -8.98
CA GLU A 140 -13.24 -4.13 -9.80
C GLU A 140 -14.11 -3.86 -11.03
N LEU A 141 -14.33 -2.59 -11.34
CA LEU A 141 -15.12 -2.15 -12.49
C LEU A 141 -14.27 -1.30 -13.43
N PRO A 142 -14.17 -1.68 -14.72
CA PRO A 142 -13.36 -0.93 -15.68
C PRO A 142 -14.04 0.38 -16.07
N GLY A 143 -13.27 1.46 -16.16
CA GLY A 143 -13.72 2.76 -16.62
C GLY A 143 -12.52 3.69 -16.81
N PRO A 144 -12.73 4.93 -17.30
CA PRO A 144 -11.66 5.92 -17.39
C PRO A 144 -10.91 6.14 -16.06
N ILE A 145 -11.64 6.01 -14.95
CA ILE A 145 -11.10 5.78 -13.61
C ILE A 145 -11.64 4.42 -13.15
N PRO A 146 -10.82 3.36 -13.12
CA PRO A 146 -11.25 2.07 -12.60
C PRO A 146 -11.73 2.21 -11.15
N LEU A 147 -12.90 1.63 -10.86
CA LEU A 147 -13.41 1.55 -9.49
C LEU A 147 -13.05 0.19 -8.92
N GLU A 148 -12.07 0.16 -8.03
CA GLU A 148 -11.70 -1.01 -7.25
C GLU A 148 -12.24 -0.87 -5.83
N PHE A 149 -13.04 -1.83 -5.37
CA PHE A 149 -13.43 -1.92 -3.97
C PHE A 149 -12.56 -2.95 -3.26
N ARG A 150 -11.50 -2.44 -2.62
CA ARG A 150 -10.60 -3.22 -1.78
C ARG A 150 -10.86 -2.92 -0.31
N ARG A 151 -10.91 -3.99 0.50
CA ARG A 151 -10.89 -3.92 1.97
C ARG A 151 -9.46 -4.02 2.45
N VAL A 152 -9.12 -3.35 3.54
CA VAL A 152 -7.79 -3.42 4.15
C VAL A 152 -7.95 -3.65 5.64
N TYR A 153 -7.47 -4.80 6.10
CA TYR A 153 -7.29 -5.08 7.52
C TYR A 153 -5.87 -4.73 7.96
N ALA A 154 -5.74 -4.20 9.17
CA ALA A 154 -4.45 -4.12 9.84
C ALA A 154 -4.58 -4.40 11.34
N SER A 155 -3.73 -5.28 11.88
CA SER A 155 -3.70 -5.60 13.31
C SER A 155 -3.45 -4.37 14.18
N SER A 156 -2.66 -3.40 13.67
CA SER A 156 -2.39 -2.12 14.34
C SER A 156 -3.62 -1.24 14.56
N TRP A 157 -4.74 -1.58 13.91
CA TRP A 157 -6.01 -0.85 13.95
C TRP A 157 -7.14 -1.69 14.53
N ALA A 158 -6.84 -2.83 15.15
CA ALA A 158 -7.83 -3.73 15.74
C ALA A 158 -8.75 -3.05 16.78
N ASP A 159 -8.37 -1.89 17.33
CA ASP A 159 -9.18 -1.08 18.24
C ASP A 159 -10.11 -0.08 17.52
N ARG A 160 -10.01 0.06 16.19
CA ARG A 160 -10.80 0.99 15.37
C ARG A 160 -12.01 0.28 14.78
N ALA A 161 -13.21 0.68 15.18
CA ALA A 161 -14.44 0.25 14.55
C ALA A 161 -14.77 1.13 13.32
N THR A 162 -15.01 0.50 12.17
CA THR A 162 -15.52 1.16 10.96
C THR A 162 -16.86 0.54 10.55
N GLU A 163 -17.44 1.02 9.45
CA GLU A 163 -18.65 0.43 8.88
C GLU A 163 -18.44 -1.03 8.41
N ILE A 164 -17.19 -1.47 8.23
CA ILE A 164 -16.86 -2.82 7.79
C ILE A 164 -16.19 -3.68 8.88
N GLY A 165 -16.25 -3.26 10.14
CA GLY A 165 -15.79 -4.02 11.30
C GLY A 165 -14.49 -3.51 11.92
N PHE A 166 -14.09 -4.10 13.05
CA PHE A 166 -12.87 -3.71 13.75
C PHE A 166 -11.61 -4.03 12.94
N GLY A 167 -10.66 -3.09 12.87
CA GLY A 167 -9.40 -3.25 12.15
C GLY A 167 -9.50 -3.15 10.63
N TRP A 168 -10.71 -3.05 10.08
CA TRP A 168 -10.95 -2.97 8.64
C TRP A 168 -11.22 -1.55 8.16
N SER A 169 -10.78 -1.24 6.96
CA SER A 169 -11.12 -0.05 6.17
C SER A 169 -11.37 -0.47 4.73
N HIS A 170 -11.83 0.45 3.88
CA HIS A 170 -11.92 0.21 2.44
C HIS A 170 -11.59 1.46 1.63
N THR A 171 -11.27 1.26 0.35
CA THR A 171 -10.85 2.27 -0.65
C THR A 171 -11.68 3.55 -0.73
N LEU A 172 -12.93 3.54 -0.27
CA LEU A 172 -13.86 4.67 -0.32
C LEU A 172 -14.13 5.30 1.06
N ASP A 173 -13.55 4.75 2.14
CA ASP A 173 -13.63 5.28 3.51
C ASP A 173 -12.57 6.36 3.75
N GLU A 174 -12.47 7.30 2.80
CA GLU A 174 -11.56 8.43 2.90
C GLU A 174 -12.21 9.63 3.60
N SER A 175 -11.44 10.34 4.43
CA SER A 175 -11.96 11.53 5.12
C SER A 175 -10.88 12.54 5.48
N VAL A 176 -11.29 13.80 5.67
CA VAL A 176 -10.44 14.88 6.15
C VAL A 176 -11.00 15.46 7.44
N ARG A 177 -10.13 15.59 8.46
CA ARG A 177 -10.48 16.07 9.80
C ARG A 177 -9.59 17.23 10.20
N LEU A 178 -10.15 18.18 10.94
CA LEU A 178 -9.39 19.29 11.50
C LEU A 178 -8.98 18.99 12.95
N GLU A 179 -7.68 19.04 13.21
CA GLU A 179 -7.13 18.96 14.56
C GLU A 179 -6.32 20.23 14.88
N ARG A 180 -5.95 20.41 16.16
CA ARG A 180 -5.23 21.62 16.58
C ARG A 180 -3.84 21.69 15.94
N GLY A 181 -3.68 22.54 14.93
CA GLY A 181 -2.41 22.79 14.25
C GLY A 181 -2.06 21.79 13.16
N LYS A 182 -3.02 20.97 12.70
CA LYS A 182 -2.85 20.06 11.58
C LYS A 182 -4.20 19.71 10.93
N VAL A 183 -4.14 19.28 9.68
CA VAL A 183 -5.25 18.61 8.97
C VAL A 183 -4.89 17.13 8.87
N VAL A 184 -5.83 16.25 9.23
CA VAL A 184 -5.62 14.80 9.20
C VAL A 184 -6.44 14.21 8.07
N TYR A 185 -5.78 13.56 7.12
CA TYR A 185 -6.39 12.89 5.98
C TYR A 185 -6.34 11.37 6.17
N GLN A 186 -7.49 10.72 6.31
CA GLN A 186 -7.60 9.26 6.28
C GLN A 186 -7.69 8.78 4.83
N THR A 187 -6.74 7.96 4.41
CA THR A 187 -6.66 7.34 3.07
C THR A 187 -7.56 6.10 2.98
N GLY A 188 -7.82 5.64 1.75
CA GLY A 188 -8.67 4.47 1.50
C GLY A 188 -8.08 3.14 1.99
N ASP A 189 -6.81 3.11 2.38
CA ASP A 189 -6.19 1.98 3.07
C ASP A 189 -6.14 2.15 4.60
N GLY A 190 -6.90 3.10 5.17
CA GLY A 190 -7.11 3.28 6.61
C GLY A 190 -6.04 4.10 7.36
N ARG A 191 -5.03 4.57 6.63
CA ARG A 191 -3.93 5.38 7.20
C ARG A 191 -4.36 6.81 7.41
N GLU A 192 -3.85 7.47 8.46
CA GLU A 192 -4.10 8.90 8.69
C GLU A 192 -2.84 9.76 8.49
N LEU A 193 -2.82 10.56 7.43
CA LEU A 193 -1.72 11.45 7.07
C LEU A 193 -1.92 12.83 7.68
N GLU A 194 -0.88 13.39 8.31
CA GLU A 194 -0.96 14.68 9.01
C GLU A 194 -0.28 15.81 8.23
N PHE A 195 -1.08 16.77 7.77
CA PHE A 195 -0.62 18.01 7.16
C PHE A 195 -0.49 19.10 8.24
N ASP A 196 0.74 19.47 8.57
CA ASP A 196 1.02 20.50 9.57
C ASP A 196 0.54 21.88 9.09
N THR A 197 -0.19 22.58 9.95
CA THR A 197 -0.70 23.91 9.64
C THR A 197 -0.01 25.02 10.44
N PHE A 198 1.05 24.76 11.20
CA PHE A 198 1.71 25.76 12.04
C PHE A 198 2.34 26.90 11.25
N GLY A 199 2.73 26.65 10.00
CA GLY A 199 3.26 27.67 9.09
C GLY A 199 2.21 28.68 8.59
N TYR A 200 0.92 28.41 8.78
CA TYR A 200 -0.15 29.28 8.27
C TYR A 200 -0.64 30.27 9.34
N PRO A 201 -1.14 31.46 8.94
CA PRO A 201 -1.75 32.42 9.86
C PRO A 201 -2.87 31.77 10.70
N GLY A 202 -2.83 31.98 12.01
CA GLY A 202 -3.80 31.36 12.94
C GLY A 202 -3.73 29.83 12.99
N ARG A 203 -2.68 29.23 12.42
CA ARG A 203 -2.49 27.78 12.25
C ARG A 203 -3.59 27.11 11.43
N ARG A 204 -4.15 27.82 10.45
CA ARG A 204 -5.24 27.37 9.59
C ARG A 204 -4.97 27.73 8.14
N MET A 205 -5.25 26.80 7.23
CA MET A 205 -5.19 27.05 5.80
C MET A 205 -6.41 27.86 5.36
N ALA A 206 -6.19 28.94 4.62
CA ALA A 206 -7.23 29.71 3.94
C ALA A 206 -7.59 29.06 2.58
N ALA A 207 -8.75 29.42 2.03
CA ALA A 207 -9.17 28.96 0.71
C ALA A 207 -8.11 29.31 -0.37
N GLY A 208 -7.84 28.36 -1.24
CA GLY A 208 -6.81 28.42 -2.28
C GLY A 208 -5.39 28.10 -1.81
N GLN A 209 -5.16 27.83 -0.53
CA GLN A 209 -3.83 27.42 -0.04
C GLN A 209 -3.60 25.92 -0.19
N GLU A 210 -2.36 25.58 -0.54
CA GLU A 210 -1.87 24.21 -0.69
C GLU A 210 -0.86 23.85 0.40
N ASN A 211 -0.79 22.56 0.74
CA ASN A 211 0.18 21.96 1.65
C ASN A 211 0.68 20.65 1.04
N TRP A 212 1.98 20.60 0.73
CA TRP A 212 2.64 19.45 0.11
C TRP A 212 3.27 18.55 1.18
N ASP A 213 2.94 17.26 1.15
CA ASP A 213 3.65 16.23 1.90
C ASP A 213 4.67 15.52 1.00
N PRO A 214 5.98 15.72 1.20
CA PRO A 214 7.00 15.12 0.34
C PRO A 214 7.10 13.60 0.49
N THR A 215 6.80 13.04 1.65
CA THR A 215 6.94 11.59 1.90
C THR A 215 5.81 10.81 1.26
N ALA A 216 4.55 11.24 1.44
CA ALA A 216 3.39 10.64 0.78
C ALA A 216 3.23 11.06 -0.69
N ARG A 217 3.93 12.12 -1.10
CA ARG A 217 3.79 12.78 -2.39
C ARG A 217 2.35 13.23 -2.66
N LEU A 218 1.70 13.80 -1.65
CA LEU A 218 0.31 14.27 -1.71
C LEU A 218 0.24 15.79 -1.53
N THR A 219 -0.62 16.44 -2.31
CA THR A 219 -0.94 17.87 -2.14
C THR A 219 -2.34 18.02 -1.55
N LEU A 220 -2.44 18.56 -0.34
CA LEU A 220 -3.69 18.98 0.29
C LEU A 220 -4.00 20.42 -0.12
N THR A 221 -5.22 20.69 -0.59
CA THR A 221 -5.71 22.02 -0.94
C THR A 221 -6.95 22.36 -0.12
N CYS A 222 -7.00 23.57 0.45
CA CYS A 222 -8.17 24.10 1.15
C CYS A 222 -9.05 24.87 0.16
N HIS A 223 -10.34 24.54 0.06
CA HIS A 223 -11.30 25.26 -0.80
C HIS A 223 -12.25 26.16 -0.01
N GLY A 224 -12.18 26.13 1.32
CA GLY A 224 -13.08 26.85 2.21
C GLY A 224 -13.36 26.05 3.47
N GLU A 225 -14.37 26.46 4.22
CA GLU A 225 -14.75 25.78 5.46
C GLU A 225 -15.31 24.38 5.14
N GLY A 226 -14.56 23.34 5.53
CA GLY A 226 -14.97 21.94 5.35
C GLY A 226 -14.79 21.37 3.93
N ALA A 227 -14.30 22.17 2.99
CA ALA A 227 -14.06 21.74 1.61
C ALA A 227 -12.57 21.56 1.34
N TRP A 228 -12.16 20.36 0.96
CA TRP A 228 -10.76 20.00 0.77
C TRP A 228 -10.56 19.21 -0.51
N SER A 229 -9.35 19.23 -1.06
CA SER A 229 -8.96 18.24 -2.06
C SER A 229 -7.57 17.69 -1.79
N VAL A 230 -7.37 16.41 -2.05
CA VAL A 230 -6.06 15.74 -1.98
C VAL A 230 -5.71 15.21 -3.36
N THR A 231 -4.61 15.70 -3.93
CA THR A 231 -4.09 15.22 -5.22
C THR A 231 -2.88 14.33 -5.00
N GLY A 232 -2.92 13.12 -5.56
CA GLY A 232 -1.86 12.13 -5.45
C GLY A 232 -1.00 11.99 -6.71
N PRO A 233 0.07 11.18 -6.62
CA PRO A 233 0.95 10.90 -7.76
C PRO A 233 0.29 9.97 -8.80
N ASP A 234 -0.87 9.38 -8.45
CA ASP A 234 -1.75 8.63 -9.36
C ASP A 234 -2.48 9.53 -10.37
N GLY A 235 -2.31 10.85 -10.26
CA GLY A 235 -3.00 11.82 -11.12
C GLY A 235 -4.48 12.01 -10.76
N LEU A 236 -4.93 11.43 -9.64
CA LEU A 236 -6.29 11.56 -9.15
C LEU A 236 -6.37 12.64 -8.07
N THR A 237 -7.43 13.42 -8.14
CA THR A 237 -7.82 14.38 -7.11
C THR A 237 -9.05 13.83 -6.39
N ARG A 238 -8.95 13.70 -5.07
CA ARG A 238 -10.04 13.33 -4.16
C ARG A 238 -10.59 14.61 -3.54
N ASP A 239 -11.86 14.90 -3.75
CA ASP A 239 -12.54 16.06 -3.17
C ASP A 239 -13.41 15.66 -1.98
N PHE A 240 -13.35 16.46 -0.92
CA PHE A 240 -14.01 16.21 0.36
C PHE A 240 -14.92 17.36 0.73
N ASP A 241 -16.05 17.04 1.35
CA ASP A 241 -17.03 18.02 1.79
C ASP A 241 -17.65 17.59 3.13
N VAL A 242 -18.17 18.55 3.89
CA VAL A 242 -18.88 18.25 5.14
C VAL A 242 -20.23 17.62 4.84
N LEU A 243 -20.53 16.52 5.54
CA LEU A 243 -21.85 15.92 5.43
C LEU A 243 -22.86 16.71 6.29
N PRO A 244 -24.14 16.79 5.87
CA PRO A 244 -25.19 17.37 6.69
C PRO A 244 -25.19 16.77 8.10
N GLY A 245 -25.07 17.61 9.14
CA GLY A 245 -25.03 17.19 10.54
C GLY A 245 -23.64 16.86 11.11
N ASN A 246 -22.58 16.83 10.30
CA ASN A 246 -21.20 16.63 10.77
C ASN A 246 -20.24 17.70 10.21
N ARG A 247 -20.01 18.76 10.99
CA ARG A 247 -19.10 19.85 10.63
C ARG A 247 -17.62 19.59 10.91
N TYR A 248 -17.27 18.44 11.48
CA TYR A 248 -15.92 18.16 11.98
C TYR A 248 -15.13 17.19 11.10
N VAL A 249 -15.83 16.41 10.28
CA VAL A 249 -15.25 15.45 9.34
C VAL A 249 -15.82 15.72 7.96
N SER A 250 -14.93 15.94 7.00
CA SER A 250 -15.26 16.04 5.59
C SER A 250 -15.09 14.65 4.97
N ARG A 251 -16.10 14.14 4.26
CA ARG A 251 -16.09 12.81 3.66
C ARG A 251 -15.83 12.91 2.17
N LEU A 252 -15.25 11.85 1.59
CA LEU A 252 -14.95 11.77 0.17
C LEU A 252 -16.24 11.94 -0.65
N LYS A 253 -16.28 12.95 -1.51
CA LYS A 253 -17.44 13.28 -2.34
C LYS A 253 -17.21 12.87 -3.79
N GLU A 254 -16.00 13.07 -4.27
CA GLU A 254 -15.66 12.84 -5.67
C GLU A 254 -14.19 12.40 -5.80
N ILE A 255 -13.92 11.47 -6.70
CA ILE A 255 -12.58 11.17 -7.21
C ILE A 255 -12.60 11.56 -8.68
N ARG A 256 -11.69 12.43 -9.11
CA ARG A 256 -11.61 12.88 -10.50
C ARG A 256 -10.20 12.81 -11.04
N ASN A 257 -10.08 12.58 -12.33
CA ASN A 257 -8.82 12.71 -13.05
C ASN A 257 -8.77 14.09 -13.73
N HIS A 258 -7.66 14.37 -14.42
CA HIS A 258 -7.53 15.62 -15.15
C HIS A 258 -8.36 15.70 -16.45
N ALA A 259 -8.72 14.55 -17.02
CA ALA A 259 -9.60 14.51 -18.19
C ALA A 259 -11.06 14.88 -17.86
N GLY A 260 -11.41 15.00 -16.57
CA GLY A 260 -12.74 15.37 -16.10
C GLY A 260 -13.67 14.17 -15.84
N ASP A 261 -13.16 12.95 -16.01
CA ASP A 261 -13.84 11.74 -15.55
C ASP A 261 -13.91 11.74 -14.03
N ARG A 262 -14.97 11.13 -13.48
CA ARG A 262 -15.27 11.21 -12.05
C ARG A 262 -15.91 9.94 -11.52
N ILE A 263 -15.66 9.66 -10.25
CA ILE A 263 -16.43 8.74 -9.40
C ILE A 263 -17.07 9.62 -8.33
N SER A 264 -18.39 9.56 -8.17
CA SER A 264 -19.13 10.38 -7.20
C SER A 264 -19.76 9.53 -6.10
N LEU A 265 -19.70 10.02 -4.86
CA LEU A 265 -20.20 9.34 -3.68
C LEU A 265 -21.37 10.12 -3.08
N GLU A 266 -22.42 9.39 -2.66
CA GLU A 266 -23.59 9.93 -1.99
C GLU A 266 -23.79 9.20 -0.67
N TYR A 267 -24.13 9.97 0.37
CA TYR A 267 -24.29 9.47 1.72
C TYR A 267 -25.74 9.64 2.19
N ASP A 268 -26.19 8.71 3.03
CA ASP A 268 -27.50 8.80 3.66
C ASP A 268 -27.55 9.88 4.75
N ALA A 269 -28.74 10.10 5.32
CA ALA A 269 -28.95 11.10 6.38
C ALA A 269 -28.19 10.82 7.69
N GLN A 270 -27.59 9.63 7.85
CA GLN A 270 -26.72 9.28 8.98
C GLN A 270 -25.24 9.35 8.61
N GLY A 271 -24.91 9.73 7.37
CA GLY A 271 -23.55 9.89 6.88
C GLY A 271 -22.88 8.59 6.46
N ARG A 272 -23.63 7.53 6.19
CA ARG A 272 -23.11 6.26 5.64
C ARG A 272 -23.15 6.28 4.11
N LEU A 273 -22.16 5.68 3.46
CA LEU A 273 -22.08 5.66 2.00
C LEU A 273 -23.28 4.90 1.44
N GLU A 274 -24.16 5.52 0.66
CA GLU A 274 -25.37 4.87 0.13
C GLU A 274 -25.21 4.51 -1.34
N TRP A 275 -24.61 5.41 -2.12
CA TRP A 275 -24.41 5.24 -3.54
C TRP A 275 -23.03 5.68 -4.00
N VAL A 276 -22.49 4.94 -4.96
CA VAL A 276 -21.36 5.36 -5.77
C VAL A 276 -21.80 5.36 -7.23
N THR A 277 -21.46 6.42 -7.96
CA THR A 277 -21.57 6.43 -9.42
C THR A 277 -20.16 6.40 -9.98
N ASP A 278 -19.79 5.34 -10.69
CA ASP A 278 -18.43 5.21 -11.23
C ASP A 278 -18.20 6.05 -12.50
N SER A 279 -16.96 6.01 -12.99
CA SER A 279 -16.55 6.79 -14.17
C SER A 279 -17.18 6.34 -15.49
N ALA A 280 -17.84 5.18 -15.51
CA ALA A 280 -18.64 4.71 -16.65
C ALA A 280 -20.14 5.02 -16.49
N GLY A 281 -20.55 5.66 -15.39
CA GLY A 281 -21.94 6.02 -15.09
C GLY A 281 -22.76 4.90 -14.46
N ARG A 282 -22.14 3.78 -14.05
CA ARG A 282 -22.86 2.70 -13.34
C ARG A 282 -23.13 3.17 -11.92
N ARG A 283 -24.34 2.90 -11.40
CA ARG A 283 -24.69 3.15 -9.99
C ARG A 283 -24.43 1.89 -9.18
N ILE A 284 -23.72 2.01 -8.06
CA ILE A 284 -23.38 0.93 -7.13
C ILE A 284 -24.03 1.26 -5.80
N ARG A 285 -24.79 0.32 -5.24
CA ARG A 285 -25.52 0.52 -3.98
C ARG A 285 -24.78 -0.09 -2.81
N PHE A 286 -24.59 0.69 -1.76
CA PHE A 286 -24.07 0.24 -0.48
C PHE A 286 -25.24 0.17 0.50
N VAL A 287 -25.44 -1.00 1.11
CA VAL A 287 -26.59 -1.25 2.00
C VAL A 287 -26.08 -1.62 3.37
N HIS A 288 -26.58 -0.93 4.40
CA HIS A 288 -26.15 -1.11 5.79
C HIS A 288 -27.19 -1.87 6.62
N ASP A 289 -26.71 -2.57 7.64
CA ASP A 289 -27.55 -3.20 8.66
C ASP A 289 -28.10 -2.17 9.66
N ALA A 290 -28.97 -2.62 10.57
CA ALA A 290 -29.57 -1.76 11.60
C ALA A 290 -28.56 -1.19 12.61
N ARG A 291 -27.33 -1.73 12.67
CA ARG A 291 -26.22 -1.21 13.49
C ARG A 291 -25.33 -0.24 12.70
N GLY A 292 -25.64 0.02 11.42
CA GLY A 292 -24.90 0.91 10.55
C GLY A 292 -23.65 0.29 9.93
N ARG A 293 -23.52 -1.04 9.92
CA ARG A 293 -22.40 -1.75 9.28
C ARG A 293 -22.76 -2.13 7.84
N LEU A 294 -21.80 -2.12 6.92
CA LEU A 294 -22.00 -2.49 5.53
C LEU A 294 -22.46 -3.94 5.44
N HIS A 295 -23.69 -4.18 4.98
CA HIS A 295 -24.26 -5.52 4.87
C HIS A 295 -24.05 -6.13 3.49
N ARG A 296 -24.11 -5.32 2.43
CA ARG A 296 -23.85 -5.76 1.05
C ARG A 296 -23.54 -4.60 0.12
N VAL A 297 -22.85 -4.92 -0.98
CA VAL A 297 -22.69 -4.04 -2.15
C VAL A 297 -23.43 -4.65 -3.33
N ALA A 298 -24.36 -3.90 -3.93
CA ALA A 298 -25.13 -4.35 -5.09
C ALA A 298 -24.72 -3.60 -6.36
N LEU A 299 -24.54 -4.35 -7.43
CA LEU A 299 -24.20 -3.87 -8.77
C LEU A 299 -25.37 -4.07 -9.74
N PRO A 300 -25.49 -3.23 -10.78
CA PRO A 300 -26.48 -3.43 -11.83
C PRO A 300 -26.10 -4.66 -12.67
N GLY A 301 -27.10 -5.39 -13.14
CA GLY A 301 -26.89 -6.52 -14.06
C GLY A 301 -26.10 -6.08 -15.30
N PRO A 302 -25.02 -6.78 -15.71
CA PRO A 302 -24.22 -6.41 -16.87
C PRO A 302 -24.98 -6.54 -18.20
N THR A 303 -25.93 -7.48 -18.28
CA THR A 303 -26.69 -7.78 -19.51
C THR A 303 -28.20 -7.93 -19.27
N TRP A 304 -28.69 -7.66 -18.07
CA TRP A 304 -30.09 -7.79 -17.69
C TRP A 304 -30.56 -6.65 -16.79
N ASP A 305 -31.85 -6.38 -16.82
CA ASP A 305 -32.49 -5.42 -15.92
C ASP A 305 -32.53 -5.99 -14.50
N GLY A 306 -31.95 -5.26 -13.55
CA GLY A 306 -31.97 -5.63 -12.14
C GLY A 306 -30.62 -5.43 -11.47
N TRP A 307 -30.51 -5.97 -10.25
CA TRP A 307 -29.34 -5.86 -9.39
C TRP A 307 -28.90 -7.25 -8.94
N PHE A 308 -27.62 -7.42 -8.68
CA PHE A 308 -27.07 -8.57 -7.97
C PHE A 308 -26.14 -8.09 -6.87
N ASP A 309 -26.02 -8.89 -5.81
CA ASP A 309 -25.12 -8.59 -4.70
C ASP A 309 -23.70 -9.01 -5.13
N ALA A 310 -22.81 -8.05 -5.29
CA ALA A 310 -21.41 -8.28 -5.65
C ALA A 310 -20.60 -8.83 -4.48
N ALA A 311 -20.95 -8.36 -3.28
CA ALA A 311 -20.39 -8.85 -2.03
C ALA A 311 -21.43 -8.72 -0.90
N THR A 312 -21.42 -9.67 0.03
CA THR A 312 -22.21 -9.62 1.27
C THR A 312 -21.31 -9.86 2.49
N TYR A 313 -21.62 -9.19 3.60
CA TYR A 313 -20.78 -9.16 4.79
C TYR A 313 -21.57 -9.57 6.03
N SER A 314 -20.96 -10.41 6.86
CA SER A 314 -21.50 -10.84 8.15
C SER A 314 -20.52 -10.57 9.28
N TYR A 315 -21.07 -10.30 10.45
CA TYR A 315 -20.30 -9.82 11.59
C TYR A 315 -20.58 -10.61 12.86
N SER A 316 -19.57 -10.72 13.72
CA SER A 316 -19.72 -11.20 15.10
C SER A 316 -20.55 -10.22 15.93
N ASP A 317 -20.99 -10.66 17.11
CA ASP A 317 -21.63 -9.79 18.10
C ASP A 317 -20.68 -8.70 18.63
N ALA A 318 -19.37 -8.98 18.63
CA ALA A 318 -18.33 -8.03 19.01
C ALA A 318 -18.02 -7.01 17.90
N GLY A 319 -18.55 -7.20 16.69
CA GLY A 319 -18.36 -6.26 15.57
C GLY A 319 -17.23 -6.62 14.62
N ASP A 320 -16.66 -7.82 14.72
CA ASP A 320 -15.65 -8.31 13.78
C ASP A 320 -16.29 -8.78 12.48
N LEU A 321 -15.65 -8.53 11.33
CA LEU A 321 -16.06 -9.08 10.05
C LEU A 321 -15.66 -10.56 9.97
N VAL A 322 -16.63 -11.48 10.00
CA VAL A 322 -16.36 -12.93 10.12
C VAL A 322 -16.61 -13.72 8.83
N ASP A 323 -17.41 -13.20 7.91
CA ASP A 323 -17.71 -13.85 6.63
C ASP A 323 -17.97 -12.80 5.54
N VAL A 324 -17.35 -13.01 4.39
CA VAL A 324 -17.58 -12.24 3.16
C VAL A 324 -17.92 -13.22 2.05
N ARG A 325 -19.02 -13.01 1.35
CA ARG A 325 -19.39 -13.83 0.20
C ARG A 325 -19.40 -13.02 -1.06
N ASP A 326 -18.77 -13.55 -2.10
CA ASP A 326 -18.78 -12.96 -3.44
C ASP A 326 -20.13 -13.14 -4.16
N ALA A 327 -20.21 -12.65 -5.40
CA ALA A 327 -21.41 -12.75 -6.23
C ALA A 327 -21.85 -14.19 -6.56
N LEU A 328 -20.95 -15.18 -6.45
CA LEU A 328 -21.24 -16.60 -6.66
C LEU A 328 -21.57 -17.31 -5.34
N GLY A 329 -21.50 -16.61 -4.21
CA GLY A 329 -21.76 -17.12 -2.87
C GLY A 329 -20.56 -17.83 -2.24
N ALA A 330 -19.35 -17.74 -2.82
CA ALA A 330 -18.15 -18.32 -2.22
C ALA A 330 -17.70 -17.49 -1.01
N SER A 331 -17.44 -18.17 0.12
CA SER A 331 -17.11 -17.54 1.41
C SER A 331 -15.62 -17.32 1.59
N THR A 332 -15.24 -16.18 2.14
CA THR A 332 -13.96 -15.96 2.82
C THR A 332 -14.26 -15.61 4.28
N THR A 333 -13.66 -16.35 5.21
CA THR A 333 -13.98 -16.25 6.64
C THR A 333 -12.78 -15.80 7.46
N TYR A 334 -13.06 -15.13 8.58
CA TYR A 334 -12.04 -14.60 9.47
C TYR A 334 -12.36 -14.92 10.94
N GLU A 335 -11.33 -15.29 11.71
CA GLU A 335 -11.44 -15.52 13.16
C GLU A 335 -10.52 -14.56 13.93
N TYR A 336 -10.98 -14.14 15.12
CA TYR A 336 -10.32 -13.08 15.90
C TYR A 336 -10.21 -13.43 17.38
N VAL A 337 -9.18 -12.86 18.03
CA VAL A 337 -9.05 -12.76 19.49
C VAL A 337 -8.82 -11.29 19.83
N ASN A 338 -9.70 -10.68 20.62
CA ASN A 338 -9.65 -9.24 20.93
C ASN A 338 -9.49 -8.35 19.68
N HIS A 339 -10.27 -8.64 18.64
CA HIS A 339 -10.22 -7.96 17.33
C HIS A 339 -8.92 -8.15 16.53
N LEU A 340 -7.93 -8.90 17.05
CA LEU A 340 -6.76 -9.33 16.29
C LEU A 340 -7.13 -10.59 15.48
N MET A 341 -7.01 -10.51 14.15
CA MET A 341 -7.22 -11.65 13.25
C MET A 341 -6.19 -12.74 13.53
N VAL A 342 -6.66 -13.91 13.96
CA VAL A 342 -5.83 -15.10 14.23
C VAL A 342 -5.97 -16.16 13.15
N ARG A 343 -6.98 -16.05 12.28
CA ARG A 343 -7.17 -16.91 11.12
C ARG A 343 -7.88 -16.18 9.98
N GLU A 344 -7.43 -16.43 8.77
CA GLU A 344 -8.10 -16.11 7.51
C GLU A 344 -8.27 -17.41 6.73
N THR A 345 -9.45 -17.65 6.16
CA THR A 345 -9.70 -18.79 5.27
C THR A 345 -10.28 -18.29 3.97
N ASP A 346 -9.63 -18.59 2.86
CA ASP A 346 -10.03 -18.16 1.52
C ASP A 346 -11.23 -18.97 0.98
N ARG A 347 -11.64 -18.62 -0.26
CA ARG A 347 -12.76 -19.25 -0.96
C ARG A 347 -12.55 -20.73 -1.31
N ASP A 348 -11.30 -21.16 -1.39
CA ASP A 348 -10.92 -22.53 -1.72
C ASP A 348 -10.74 -23.39 -0.45
N GLY A 349 -10.87 -22.76 0.73
CA GLY A 349 -10.77 -23.39 2.04
C GLY A 349 -9.36 -23.37 2.63
N LEU A 350 -8.39 -22.74 1.94
CA LEU A 350 -7.02 -22.60 2.44
C LEU A 350 -6.99 -21.57 3.57
N SER A 351 -6.46 -21.97 4.72
CA SER A 351 -6.34 -21.10 5.89
C SER A 351 -4.92 -20.61 6.11
N PHE A 352 -4.81 -19.37 6.57
CA PHE A 352 -3.63 -18.80 7.19
C PHE A 352 -3.92 -18.42 8.64
N TYR A 353 -2.90 -18.51 9.49
CA TYR A 353 -2.97 -18.35 10.93
C TYR A 353 -1.91 -17.37 11.41
N PHE A 354 -2.22 -16.66 12.50
CA PHE A 354 -1.38 -15.59 13.02
C PHE A 354 -1.29 -15.67 14.56
N ILE A 355 -0.07 -15.51 15.09
CA ILE A 355 0.19 -15.40 16.53
C ILE A 355 0.84 -14.04 16.80
N TYR A 356 0.39 -13.39 17.88
CA TYR A 356 0.88 -12.09 18.32
C TYR A 356 1.56 -12.18 19.69
N ASP A 357 2.47 -11.25 19.98
CA ASP A 357 3.16 -11.11 21.28
C ASP A 357 2.30 -10.45 22.38
N GLY A 358 1.04 -10.17 22.08
CA GLY A 358 0.09 -9.51 22.96
C GLY A 358 -1.33 -9.63 22.43
N ASP A 359 -2.28 -8.98 23.10
CA ASP A 359 -3.72 -9.15 22.85
C ASP A 359 -4.45 -7.81 22.60
N ALA A 360 -3.70 -6.76 22.28
CA ALA A 360 -4.17 -5.42 21.96
C ALA A 360 -3.66 -4.97 20.58
N ALA A 361 -4.21 -3.88 20.04
CA ALA A 361 -3.81 -3.34 18.73
C ALA A 361 -2.33 -2.92 18.64
N THR A 362 -1.60 -2.83 19.75
CA THR A 362 -0.15 -2.58 19.77
C THR A 362 0.70 -3.85 19.64
N ALA A 363 0.09 -5.03 19.58
CA ALA A 363 0.79 -6.31 19.49
C ALA A 363 1.40 -6.52 18.10
N SER A 364 2.59 -7.10 18.08
CA SER A 364 3.32 -7.47 16.87
C SER A 364 3.07 -8.95 16.56
N CYS A 365 2.81 -9.27 15.30
CA CYS A 365 2.69 -10.65 14.82
C CYS A 365 4.06 -11.32 14.87
N VAL A 366 4.19 -12.40 15.64
CA VAL A 366 5.46 -13.14 15.84
C VAL A 366 5.51 -14.46 15.07
N ARG A 367 4.38 -14.91 14.51
CA ARG A 367 4.36 -16.09 13.62
C ARG A 367 3.18 -16.04 12.67
N THR A 368 3.41 -16.47 11.43
CA THR A 368 2.38 -16.66 10.41
C THR A 368 2.61 -17.98 9.67
N TRP A 369 1.56 -18.74 9.38
CA TRP A 369 1.66 -19.98 8.59
C TRP A 369 0.33 -20.30 7.91
N GLY A 370 0.36 -21.11 6.86
CA GLY A 370 -0.83 -21.66 6.20
C GLY A 370 -1.08 -23.13 6.55
N ASP A 371 -2.23 -23.66 6.12
CA ASP A 371 -2.56 -25.07 6.31
C ASP A 371 -1.43 -26.00 5.84
N GLY A 372 -1.14 -27.03 6.62
CA GLY A 372 -0.03 -27.95 6.35
C GLY A 372 1.37 -27.35 6.59
N GLY A 373 1.47 -26.16 7.21
CA GLY A 373 2.74 -25.50 7.51
C GLY A 373 3.36 -24.76 6.33
N ILE A 374 2.57 -24.49 5.27
CA ILE A 374 3.04 -23.70 4.13
C ILE A 374 3.34 -22.26 4.58
N PHE A 375 4.36 -21.63 4.01
CA PHE A 375 4.74 -20.25 4.34
C PHE A 375 4.86 -19.97 5.86
N ASP A 376 5.33 -20.93 6.65
CA ASP A 376 5.59 -20.73 8.07
C ASP A 376 6.77 -19.76 8.27
N HIS A 377 6.53 -18.66 8.95
CA HIS A 377 7.53 -17.65 9.27
C HIS A 377 7.43 -17.28 10.75
N GLU A 378 8.55 -17.37 11.46
CA GLU A 378 8.70 -16.88 12.83
C GLU A 378 9.47 -15.56 12.84
N LEU A 379 8.95 -14.56 13.55
CA LEU A 379 9.51 -13.21 13.62
C LEU A 379 9.95 -12.89 15.05
N VAL A 380 11.21 -12.48 15.19
CA VAL A 380 11.80 -12.02 16.46
C VAL A 380 12.21 -10.57 16.33
N TYR A 381 11.58 -9.70 17.13
CA TYR A 381 11.82 -8.26 17.12
C TYR A 381 12.82 -7.83 18.20
N ASP A 382 13.99 -7.37 17.77
CA ASP A 382 14.94 -6.63 18.62
C ASP A 382 14.72 -5.12 18.43
N LYS A 383 13.63 -4.62 19.04
CA LYS A 383 13.23 -3.20 18.97
C LYS A 383 14.30 -2.25 19.51
N LYS A 384 15.17 -2.72 20.41
CA LYS A 384 16.25 -1.90 21.00
C LYS A 384 17.35 -1.61 19.98
N ASN A 385 17.69 -2.59 19.15
CA ASN A 385 18.73 -2.44 18.14
C ASN A 385 18.17 -2.15 16.74
N GLY A 386 16.85 -2.04 16.58
CA GLY A 386 16.20 -1.81 15.30
C GLY A 386 16.44 -2.98 14.34
N ARG A 387 16.29 -4.22 14.82
CA ARG A 387 16.47 -5.42 14.00
C ARG A 387 15.30 -6.38 14.11
N THR A 388 14.98 -7.05 13.01
CA THR A 388 14.02 -8.15 12.98
C THR A 388 14.68 -9.37 12.36
N PHE A 389 14.51 -10.51 13.01
CA PHE A 389 14.94 -11.81 12.50
C PHE A 389 13.71 -12.57 12.03
N VAL A 390 13.71 -13.00 10.77
CA VAL A 390 12.63 -13.77 10.18
C VAL A 390 13.17 -15.13 9.79
N THR A 391 12.66 -16.19 10.41
CA THR A 391 13.04 -17.57 10.11
C THR A 391 11.92 -18.22 9.29
N ASP A 392 12.25 -18.71 8.10
CA ASP A 392 11.31 -19.41 7.21
C ASP A 392 11.08 -20.88 7.63
N SER A 393 10.21 -21.57 6.89
CA SER A 393 9.85 -22.98 7.10
C SER A 393 11.03 -23.96 6.92
N LEU A 394 12.11 -23.53 6.29
CA LEU A 394 13.34 -24.31 6.09
C LEU A 394 14.37 -24.06 7.21
N GLY A 395 14.06 -23.17 8.15
CA GLY A 395 14.96 -22.76 9.22
C GLY A 395 16.01 -21.74 8.80
N HIS A 396 15.86 -21.11 7.63
CA HIS A 396 16.75 -20.05 7.18
C HIS A 396 16.33 -18.70 7.75
N THR A 397 17.28 -17.97 8.35
CA THR A 397 17.00 -16.68 8.99
C THR A 397 17.47 -15.51 8.14
N THR A 398 16.55 -14.63 7.75
CA THR A 398 16.85 -13.33 7.15
C THR A 398 16.83 -12.26 8.24
N THR A 399 17.83 -11.36 8.25
CA THR A 399 17.90 -10.25 9.22
C THR A 399 17.62 -8.93 8.55
N TYR A 400 16.63 -8.19 9.05
CA TYR A 400 16.29 -6.85 8.62
C TYR A 400 16.83 -5.84 9.63
N VAL A 401 17.43 -4.76 9.14
CA VAL A 401 17.93 -3.64 9.96
C VAL A 401 17.18 -2.38 9.59
N MET A 402 16.64 -1.72 10.59
CA MET A 402 15.86 -0.50 10.45
C MET A 402 16.65 0.73 10.91
N ASN A 403 16.43 1.87 10.25
CA ASN A 403 16.89 3.17 10.76
C ASN A 403 15.98 3.70 11.88
N ALA A 404 16.30 4.87 12.45
CA ALA A 404 15.52 5.46 13.54
C ALA A 404 14.11 5.93 13.12
N ALA A 405 13.87 6.12 11.83
CA ALA A 405 12.52 6.37 11.33
C ALA A 405 11.71 5.06 11.25
N GLY A 406 12.39 3.89 11.27
CA GLY A 406 11.83 2.54 11.12
C GLY A 406 12.11 1.89 9.75
N ALA A 407 12.81 2.57 8.83
CA ALA A 407 12.96 2.18 7.44
C ALA A 407 13.94 1.02 7.33
N VAL A 408 13.61 -0.04 6.61
CA VAL A 408 14.59 -1.09 6.31
C VAL A 408 15.71 -0.49 5.45
N VAL A 409 16.91 -0.46 6.02
CA VAL A 409 18.13 0.09 5.40
C VAL A 409 19.16 -0.97 5.05
N GLU A 410 19.06 -2.16 5.66
CA GLU A 410 19.93 -3.29 5.34
C GLU A 410 19.21 -4.62 5.57
N ILE A 411 19.42 -5.57 4.65
CA ILE A 411 18.86 -6.92 4.71
C ILE A 411 20.04 -7.89 4.58
N PHE A 412 20.20 -8.78 5.56
CA PHE A 412 21.11 -9.91 5.48
C PHE A 412 20.34 -11.15 5.10
N ASP A 413 20.71 -11.77 3.99
CA ASP A 413 20.17 -13.07 3.60
C ASP A 413 20.64 -14.18 4.57
N PRO A 414 20.07 -15.40 4.48
CA PRO A 414 20.47 -16.52 5.33
C PRO A 414 21.93 -16.96 5.19
N HIS A 415 22.62 -16.55 4.12
CA HIS A 415 24.03 -16.85 3.86
C HIS A 415 24.96 -15.73 4.35
N GLY A 416 24.40 -14.66 4.94
CA GLY A 416 25.12 -13.50 5.47
C GLY A 416 25.45 -12.44 4.43
N ALA A 417 25.00 -12.57 3.18
CA ALA A 417 25.16 -11.53 2.17
C ALA A 417 24.21 -10.37 2.48
N SER A 418 24.68 -9.12 2.42
CA SER A 418 23.88 -7.95 2.80
C SER A 418 23.57 -7.04 1.62
N SER A 419 22.32 -6.62 1.50
CA SER A 419 21.89 -5.57 0.57
C SER A 419 21.45 -4.35 1.36
N LYS A 420 21.66 -3.15 0.83
CA LYS A 420 21.41 -1.88 1.53
C LYS A 420 20.51 -0.97 0.72
N THR A 421 19.65 -0.25 1.43
CA THR A 421 18.85 0.84 0.87
C THR A 421 19.19 2.13 1.59
N GLU A 422 19.56 3.15 0.83
CA GLU A 422 19.84 4.49 1.34
C GLU A 422 18.65 5.42 1.09
N TYR A 423 18.41 6.36 1.99
CA TYR A 423 17.32 7.33 1.89
C TYR A 423 17.80 8.75 2.21
N ASN A 424 17.12 9.76 1.66
CA ASN A 424 17.29 11.15 2.08
C ASN A 424 16.48 11.48 3.35
N ASP A 425 16.47 12.75 3.75
CA ASP A 425 15.80 13.27 4.94
C ASP A 425 14.27 13.24 4.89
N VAL A 426 13.68 13.10 3.70
CA VAL A 426 12.22 12.95 3.49
C VAL A 426 11.81 11.51 3.14
N LEU A 427 12.72 10.55 3.32
CA LEU A 427 12.56 9.11 3.07
C LEU A 427 12.39 8.72 1.59
N TRP A 428 12.86 9.56 0.65
CA TRP A 428 13.04 9.11 -0.73
C TRP A 428 14.31 8.29 -0.85
N LYS A 429 14.21 7.17 -1.56
CA LYS A 429 15.31 6.23 -1.77
C LYS A 429 16.41 6.88 -2.62
N THR A 430 17.64 6.97 -2.13
CA THR A 430 18.78 7.55 -2.86
C THR A 430 19.72 6.51 -3.45
N ALA A 431 19.72 5.29 -2.91
CA ALA A 431 20.47 4.19 -3.49
C ALA A 431 19.90 2.81 -3.11
N ASP A 432 20.07 1.84 -4.01
CA ASP A 432 20.01 0.40 -3.71
C ASP A 432 21.39 -0.20 -3.96
N VAL A 433 21.97 -0.85 -2.96
CA VAL A 433 23.29 -1.48 -3.03
C VAL A 433 23.12 -2.99 -2.85
N ASP A 434 23.54 -3.75 -3.86
CA ASP A 434 23.54 -5.21 -3.81
C ASP A 434 24.69 -5.75 -2.92
N ALA A 435 24.66 -7.06 -2.66
CA ALA A 435 25.66 -7.71 -1.82
C ALA A 435 27.08 -7.77 -2.42
N LEU A 436 27.24 -7.48 -3.71
CA LEU A 436 28.53 -7.38 -4.38
C LEU A 436 29.06 -5.93 -4.40
N GLY A 437 28.31 -4.98 -3.84
CA GLY A 437 28.62 -3.56 -3.82
C GLY A 437 28.21 -2.81 -5.09
N GLY A 438 27.52 -3.46 -6.02
CA GLY A 438 26.89 -2.80 -7.15
C GLY A 438 25.78 -1.89 -6.66
N ALA A 439 25.75 -0.63 -7.13
CA ALA A 439 24.82 0.37 -6.61
C ALA A 439 24.01 1.03 -7.73
N PHE A 440 22.68 0.99 -7.60
CA PHE A 440 21.80 1.95 -8.27
C PHE A 440 21.73 3.21 -7.42
N ARG A 441 21.86 4.39 -8.04
CA ARG A 441 21.76 5.69 -7.33
C ARG A 441 20.73 6.58 -8.00
N TYR A 442 19.94 7.26 -7.18
CA TYR A 442 18.77 8.02 -7.62
C TYR A 442 18.88 9.49 -7.19
N GLU A 443 18.69 10.39 -8.14
CA GLU A 443 18.54 11.82 -7.89
C GLU A 443 17.06 12.21 -8.05
N HIS A 444 16.57 13.13 -7.22
CA HIS A 444 15.15 13.52 -7.17
C HIS A 444 15.00 15.03 -7.41
N ASP A 445 13.89 15.43 -8.01
CA ASP A 445 13.45 16.83 -8.00
C ASP A 445 12.74 17.19 -6.67
N ALA A 446 12.29 18.44 -6.55
CA ALA A 446 11.61 18.94 -5.36
C ALA A 446 10.25 18.28 -5.07
N ARG A 447 9.68 17.53 -6.02
CA ARG A 447 8.41 16.78 -5.90
C ARG A 447 8.62 15.27 -5.73
N GLY A 448 9.88 14.83 -5.64
CA GLY A 448 10.23 13.42 -5.44
C GLY A 448 10.18 12.59 -6.72
N ASN A 449 10.17 13.22 -7.90
CA ASN A 449 10.35 12.48 -9.14
C ASN A 449 11.82 12.11 -9.32
N VAL A 450 12.10 10.88 -9.72
CA VAL A 450 13.47 10.42 -10.02
C VAL A 450 13.93 11.06 -11.34
N THR A 451 14.81 12.04 -11.26
CA THR A 451 15.34 12.78 -12.41
C THR A 451 16.56 12.11 -13.02
N LYS A 452 17.28 11.29 -12.26
CA LYS A 452 18.43 10.55 -12.75
C LYS A 452 18.62 9.25 -12.00
N THR A 453 18.93 8.20 -12.74
CA THR A 453 19.33 6.89 -12.20
C THR A 453 20.72 6.57 -12.72
N THR A 454 21.67 6.30 -11.83
CA THR A 454 22.99 5.79 -12.17
C THR A 454 23.03 4.30 -11.87
N LEU A 455 23.32 3.49 -12.88
CA LEU A 455 23.44 2.04 -12.78
C LEU A 455 24.80 1.64 -12.15
N PRO A 456 24.95 0.40 -11.66
CA PRO A 456 26.20 -0.08 -11.06
C PRO A 456 27.43 0.04 -11.97
N ASN A 457 27.23 -0.01 -13.29
CA ASN A 457 28.29 0.13 -14.30
C ASN A 457 28.62 1.60 -14.65
N GLY A 458 28.01 2.58 -13.97
CA GLY A 458 28.20 4.01 -14.20
C GLY A 458 27.36 4.60 -15.35
N VAL A 459 26.59 3.78 -16.07
CA VAL A 459 25.64 4.27 -17.08
C VAL A 459 24.51 5.02 -16.39
N THR A 460 24.06 6.12 -16.99
CA THR A 460 23.00 6.96 -16.42
C THR A 460 21.78 7.01 -17.33
N THR A 461 20.60 7.00 -16.73
CA THR A 461 19.35 7.41 -17.38
C THR A 461 18.86 8.70 -16.74
N GLU A 462 18.23 9.58 -17.50
CA GLU A 462 17.68 10.84 -17.00
C GLU A 462 16.21 11.01 -17.40
N LEU A 463 15.45 11.70 -16.56
CA LEU A 463 14.09 12.13 -16.82
C LEU A 463 13.91 13.57 -16.38
N ARG A 464 13.15 14.33 -17.18
CA ARG A 464 12.70 15.67 -16.82
C ARG A 464 11.19 15.67 -16.80
N PHE A 465 10.63 16.29 -15.78
CA PHE A 465 9.20 16.35 -15.54
C PHE A 465 8.68 17.76 -15.79
N GLY A 466 7.50 17.84 -16.39
CA GLY A 466 6.75 19.06 -16.60
C GLY A 466 5.72 19.29 -15.49
N SER A 467 4.61 19.93 -15.83
CA SER A 467 3.49 20.10 -14.92
C SER A 467 2.89 18.76 -14.50
N ARG A 468 2.51 18.65 -13.23
CA ARG A 468 1.87 17.47 -12.62
C ARG A 468 2.67 16.17 -12.73
N ASP A 469 4.00 16.27 -12.57
CA ASP A 469 4.87 15.10 -12.47
C ASP A 469 4.86 14.21 -13.74
N LEU A 470 4.50 14.78 -14.89
CA LEU A 470 4.54 14.08 -16.19
C LEU A 470 5.92 14.19 -16.83
N PRO A 471 6.51 13.09 -17.31
CA PRO A 471 7.80 13.13 -18.00
C PRO A 471 7.66 13.85 -19.33
N ILE A 472 8.50 14.84 -19.61
CA ILE A 472 8.51 15.60 -20.87
C ILE A 472 9.75 15.32 -21.72
N TRP A 473 10.82 14.85 -21.09
CA TRP A 473 12.06 14.48 -21.76
C TRP A 473 12.80 13.38 -20.99
N GLY A 474 13.57 12.55 -21.67
CA GLY A 474 14.38 11.51 -21.05
C GLY A 474 15.61 11.10 -21.84
N LEU A 475 16.56 10.46 -21.16
CA LEU A 475 17.75 9.83 -21.71
C LEU A 475 17.77 8.37 -21.25
N ASP A 476 17.82 7.43 -22.19
CA ASP A 476 17.93 6.01 -21.85
C ASP A 476 19.39 5.55 -21.69
N ALA A 477 19.55 4.31 -21.23
CA ALA A 477 20.86 3.71 -20.98
C ALA A 477 21.68 3.47 -22.27
N ALA A 478 21.05 3.50 -23.44
CA ALA A 478 21.72 3.39 -24.74
C ALA A 478 22.16 4.77 -25.29
N GLY A 479 21.80 5.85 -24.60
CA GLY A 479 22.10 7.22 -25.00
C GLY A 479 21.08 7.84 -25.96
N ALA A 480 19.94 7.18 -26.21
CA ALA A 480 18.87 7.78 -26.99
C ALA A 480 18.02 8.70 -26.10
N THR A 481 17.60 9.82 -26.67
CA THR A 481 16.74 10.79 -26.01
C THR A 481 15.29 10.57 -26.41
N TRP A 482 14.39 10.87 -25.49
CA TRP A 482 12.95 10.69 -25.62
C TRP A 482 12.24 11.99 -25.30
N GLU A 483 11.18 12.29 -26.03
CA GLU A 483 10.28 13.42 -25.77
C GLU A 483 8.84 12.91 -25.70
N TRP A 484 8.08 13.41 -24.73
CA TRP A 484 6.66 13.12 -24.56
C TRP A 484 5.86 14.42 -24.63
N LEU A 485 4.79 14.38 -25.44
CA LEU A 485 3.88 15.50 -25.63
C LEU A 485 2.49 15.07 -25.17
N TYR A 486 1.86 15.92 -24.37
CA TYR A 486 0.54 15.69 -23.81
C TYR A 486 -0.45 16.74 -24.33
N ASP A 487 -1.73 16.38 -24.38
CA ASP A 487 -2.79 17.35 -24.62
C ASP A 487 -3.17 18.12 -23.35
N ASP A 488 -4.11 19.04 -23.47
CA ASP A 488 -4.63 19.82 -22.34
C ASP A 488 -5.30 18.95 -21.27
N ALA A 489 -5.70 17.71 -21.61
CA ALA A 489 -6.23 16.71 -20.69
C ALA A 489 -5.14 15.78 -20.12
N LEU A 490 -3.86 16.13 -20.29
CA LEU A 490 -2.69 15.40 -19.83
C LEU A 490 -2.62 13.95 -20.34
N ARG A 491 -3.28 13.68 -21.47
CA ARG A 491 -3.16 12.39 -22.17
C ARG A 491 -1.95 12.45 -23.08
N LEU A 492 -1.16 11.38 -23.10
CA LEU A 492 -0.02 11.28 -24.00
C LEU A 492 -0.54 11.32 -25.45
N VAL A 493 -0.13 12.31 -26.23
CA VAL A 493 -0.47 12.45 -27.65
C VAL A 493 0.63 11.85 -28.50
N GLU A 494 1.88 12.04 -28.08
CA GLU A 494 3.02 11.67 -28.89
C GLU A 494 4.27 11.37 -28.05
N ARG A 495 5.00 10.34 -28.47
CA ARG A 495 6.35 10.05 -28.02
C ARG A 495 7.31 10.03 -29.21
N ARG A 496 8.47 10.68 -29.07
CA ARG A 496 9.54 10.71 -30.07
C ARG A 496 10.84 10.23 -29.45
N SER A 497 11.69 9.59 -30.24
CA SER A 497 13.08 9.30 -29.86
C SER A 497 14.07 9.89 -30.86
N SER A 498 15.29 10.21 -30.40
CA SER A 498 16.38 10.67 -31.28
C SER A 498 16.83 9.64 -32.30
N ALA A 499 16.46 8.36 -32.12
CA ALA A 499 16.68 7.30 -33.11
C ALA A 499 15.63 7.32 -34.24
N GLY A 500 14.70 8.28 -34.23
CA GLY A 500 13.66 8.45 -35.26
C GLY A 500 12.37 7.69 -34.98
N GLU A 501 12.28 6.99 -33.84
CA GLU A 501 11.03 6.36 -33.42
C GLU A 501 9.98 7.42 -33.09
N ARG A 502 8.79 7.25 -33.66
CA ARG A 502 7.66 8.16 -33.45
C ARG A 502 6.40 7.34 -33.23
N MET A 503 5.79 7.49 -32.07
CA MET A 503 4.50 6.87 -31.75
C MET A 503 3.52 7.97 -31.43
N ARG A 504 2.47 8.09 -32.24
CA ARG A 504 1.29 8.89 -31.90
C ARG A 504 0.28 7.99 -31.22
N VAL A 505 -0.20 8.41 -30.06
CA VAL A 505 -1.28 7.74 -29.35
C VAL A 505 -2.55 8.44 -29.82
N ALA A 506 -3.42 7.67 -30.49
CA ALA A 506 -4.66 8.16 -31.07
C ALA A 506 -5.74 8.37 -30.00
#